data_AF-A0A1Y3ZH76-F1
#
_entry.id   AF-A0A1Y3ZH76-F1
#
_cell.length_a   1.000
_cell.length_b   1.000
_cell.length_c   1.000
_cell.angle_alpha   90.00
_cell.angle_beta   90.00
_cell.angle_gamma   90.00
#
_symmetry.space_group_name_H-M   'P 1'
#
loop_
_entity.id
_entity.type
_entity.pdbx_description
1 polymer ?
#
loop_
_entity_poly.entity_id
_entity_poly.type
_entity_poly.pdbx_seq_one_letter_code
_entity_poly.pdbx_strand_id
1 'polypeptide(L)'
;MISIIDKEKCCGCNACGDICNQHAITFHLDREGFWYPRVDPNLCTNCGMCERTCPQLVKYDQKHYHLQTPRVFAAYSKDEDIRMDSTSGGIHSMLALNIYKKQGYVGGAIYNSDHTVSQTISYDKELLSQIRSSKYLQSNAEGIYRHIQSLLKQDKLVFFCGTPCQIKALHLFLRKDYENLITCDFVCRGVNSPKVFLSYMKMLEKEFKSTATNIKFKAKDEGWHNFSMRVKFANGKEYCKNRWQDLFFIGYLQNGVFTRPSCFACRFKGFPRTSDITLADFWGIENIDPSMDQDKGTSLVMINSPKGMKLFESIKEQIEWKEFSYEEALKENPAIENSLNRPDTNREIFFNDIDKLPYYKVAQKYFVQQSTKESILKRIKLKLGYMYYMAQKFKKGIKPLHYSYSDIKTFKFINLSSDQVVRAFDYPFQNYKYSLVQIDKGAQLVLNSKFEMGVKQVEMSRIETRILLENNSKMIVNGLFRMYAGSYIRVIESGTLIIHGGFINENVQIICGDTIEIGKDCTIGRDVVIRSYDAHKIIKEEYQISEPIHIGEHVWIGQGATILKGVTIGNGAIIAAGAIVTRDVPAHAIVAGIPAKIVETNVNWE
;
A
#
# COMPACT_ATOMS: atom_id res chain seq x y z
N MET A 1 41.95 14.17 4.33
CA MET A 1 40.89 13.85 5.31
C MET A 1 39.53 14.14 4.68
N ILE A 2 38.51 13.33 4.95
CA ILE A 2 37.19 13.56 4.35
C ILE A 2 36.60 14.90 4.80
N SER A 3 36.17 15.72 3.84
CA SER A 3 35.48 16.97 4.09
C SER A 3 34.32 17.11 3.10
N ILE A 4 33.11 17.33 3.63
CA ILE A 4 31.90 17.43 2.81
C ILE A 4 31.50 18.90 2.71
N ILE A 5 31.98 19.55 1.65
CA ILE A 5 31.57 20.91 1.28
C ILE A 5 30.29 20.85 0.44
N ASP A 6 30.24 19.89 -0.49
CA ASP A 6 29.10 19.63 -1.37
C ASP A 6 28.34 18.39 -0.89
N LYS A 7 27.08 18.60 -0.49
CA LYS A 7 26.20 17.55 0.04
C LYS A 7 25.88 16.45 -0.95
N GLU A 8 26.02 16.70 -2.26
CA GLU A 8 25.82 15.69 -3.30
C GLU A 8 26.92 14.63 -3.31
N LYS A 9 28.10 14.98 -2.79
CA LYS A 9 29.26 14.10 -2.70
C LYS A 9 29.25 13.19 -1.46
N CYS A 10 28.17 13.19 -0.67
CA CYS A 10 28.00 12.28 0.46
C CYS A 10 26.69 11.50 0.32
N CYS A 11 26.78 10.18 0.23
CA CYS A 11 25.60 9.29 0.25
C CYS A 11 25.15 8.92 1.67
N GLY A 12 25.88 9.32 2.71
CA GLY A 12 25.51 9.08 4.11
C GLY A 12 25.56 7.61 4.53
N CYS A 13 26.53 6.85 4.03
CA CYS A 13 26.69 5.41 4.29
C CYS A 13 27.45 5.05 5.57
N ASN A 14 27.94 6.01 6.35
CA ASN A 14 28.72 5.84 7.60
C ASN A 14 30.10 5.14 7.50
N ALA A 15 30.51 4.59 6.35
CA ALA A 15 31.77 3.82 6.24
C ALA A 15 33.04 4.60 6.64
N CYS A 16 33.07 5.91 6.43
CA CYS A 16 34.20 6.75 6.84
C CYS A 16 34.42 6.79 8.37
N GLY A 17 33.34 6.68 9.16
CA GLY A 17 33.43 6.57 10.62
C GLY A 17 33.93 5.20 11.05
N ASP A 18 33.40 4.14 10.45
CA ASP A 18 33.78 2.76 10.77
C ASP A 18 35.26 2.46 10.51
N ILE A 19 35.83 3.01 9.43
CA ILE A 19 37.25 2.80 9.07
C ILE A 19 38.21 3.66 9.93
N CYS A 20 37.69 4.62 10.67
CA CYS A 20 38.52 5.55 11.44
C CYS A 20 38.92 4.93 12.80
N ASN A 21 40.12 4.36 12.86
CA ASN A 21 40.65 3.77 14.11
C ASN A 21 40.88 4.77 15.24
N GLN A 22 41.00 6.06 14.93
CA GLN A 22 41.16 7.12 15.93
C GLN A 22 39.83 7.64 16.47
N HIS A 23 38.70 7.12 15.97
CA HIS A 23 37.35 7.61 16.29
C HIS A 23 37.19 9.13 16.07
N ALA A 24 37.97 9.69 15.14
CA ALA A 24 38.03 11.12 14.85
C ALA A 24 36.84 11.62 14.00
N ILE A 25 35.87 10.77 13.66
CA ILE A 25 34.76 11.12 12.77
C ILE A 25 33.43 10.86 13.47
N THR A 26 32.63 11.92 13.61
CA THR A 26 31.26 11.87 14.14
C THR A 26 30.26 12.25 13.05
N PHE A 27 28.98 11.97 13.25
CA PHE A 27 27.93 12.26 12.26
C PHE A 27 26.93 13.27 12.81
N HIS A 28 26.76 14.39 12.10
CA HIS A 28 25.91 15.50 12.53
C HIS A 28 24.77 15.69 11.54
N LEU A 29 23.54 15.83 12.05
CA LEU A 29 22.36 16.12 11.24
C LEU A 29 22.44 17.55 10.69
N ASP A 30 22.09 17.71 9.42
CA ASP A 30 21.87 19.02 8.84
C ASP A 30 20.41 19.49 8.99
N ARG A 31 20.12 20.69 8.47
CA ARG A 31 18.75 21.24 8.47
C ARG A 31 17.71 20.38 7.75
N GLU A 32 18.14 19.51 6.84
CA GLU A 32 17.28 18.61 6.09
C GLU A 32 17.09 17.27 6.80
N GLY A 33 17.74 17.05 7.95
CA GLY A 33 17.67 15.82 8.72
C GLY A 33 18.56 14.69 8.18
N PHE A 34 19.52 14.98 7.31
CA PHE A 34 20.52 14.01 6.86
C PHE A 34 21.81 14.20 7.65
N TRP A 35 22.44 13.09 8.02
CA TRP A 35 23.75 13.17 8.66
C TRP A 35 24.91 13.25 7.66
N TYR A 36 25.95 13.97 8.07
CA TYR A 36 27.22 14.11 7.36
C TYR A 36 28.40 13.93 8.32
N PRO A 37 29.54 13.37 7.86
CA PRO A 37 30.71 13.20 8.69
C PRO A 37 31.33 14.55 9.06
N ARG A 38 31.73 14.69 10.32
CA ARG A 38 32.53 15.79 10.85
C ARG A 38 33.81 15.21 11.45
N VAL A 39 34.94 15.67 10.96
CA VAL A 39 36.26 15.23 11.43
C VAL A 39 36.73 16.14 12.57
N ASP A 40 37.17 15.54 13.68
CA ASP A 40 37.90 16.22 14.74
C ASP A 40 39.39 16.30 14.35
N PRO A 41 39.94 17.51 14.12
CA PRO A 41 41.33 17.67 13.71
C PRO A 41 42.33 17.28 14.81
N ASN A 42 41.94 17.27 16.09
CA ASN A 42 42.82 16.92 17.20
C ASN A 42 43.01 15.40 17.32
N LEU A 43 42.04 14.61 16.87
CA LEU A 43 42.10 13.14 16.86
C LEU A 43 42.57 12.58 15.50
N CYS A 44 42.39 13.34 14.41
CA CYS A 44 42.68 12.86 13.07
C CYS A 44 44.19 12.84 12.77
N THR A 45 44.71 11.67 12.44
CA THR A 45 46.11 11.48 12.04
C THR A 45 46.36 11.73 10.54
N ASN A 46 45.36 12.22 9.80
CA ASN A 46 45.41 12.46 8.36
C ASN A 46 45.85 11.24 7.50
N CYS A 47 45.53 10.02 7.92
CA CYS A 47 45.91 8.78 7.23
C CYS A 47 45.22 8.54 5.86
N GLY A 48 44.20 9.33 5.51
CA GLY A 48 43.46 9.25 4.24
C GLY A 48 42.50 8.06 4.11
N MET A 49 42.33 7.23 5.14
CA MET A 49 41.49 6.02 5.07
C MET A 49 40.00 6.32 4.81
N CYS A 50 39.48 7.39 5.40
CA CYS A 50 38.09 7.83 5.19
C CYS A 50 37.79 8.19 3.72
N GLU A 51 38.78 8.73 2.99
CA GLU A 51 38.64 9.06 1.57
C GLU A 51 38.71 7.80 0.70
N ARG A 52 39.65 6.89 1.01
CA ARG A 52 39.82 5.61 0.29
C ARG A 52 38.64 4.65 0.48
N THR A 53 37.91 4.74 1.60
CA THR A 53 36.70 3.94 1.81
C THR A 53 35.44 4.59 1.25
N CYS A 54 35.51 5.87 0.84
CA CYS A 54 34.32 6.63 0.45
C CYS A 54 33.80 6.19 -0.92
N PRO A 55 32.57 5.66 -1.02
CA PRO A 55 32.03 5.14 -2.29
C PRO A 55 31.73 6.22 -3.33
N GLN A 56 31.72 7.50 -2.93
CA GLN A 56 31.53 8.66 -3.81
C GLN A 56 32.84 9.16 -4.44
N LEU A 57 33.97 8.96 -3.75
CA LEU A 57 35.29 9.40 -4.20
C LEU A 57 36.01 8.31 -5.00
N VAL A 58 35.86 7.05 -4.57
CA VAL A 58 36.58 5.93 -5.17
C VAL A 58 35.75 5.28 -6.27
N LYS A 59 36.38 5.14 -7.45
CA LYS A 59 35.91 4.22 -8.49
C LYS A 59 36.25 2.80 -8.03
N TYR A 60 35.24 1.96 -7.91
CA TYR A 60 35.45 0.55 -7.57
C TYR A 60 35.77 -0.18 -8.87
N ASP A 61 37.00 -0.67 -8.99
CA ASP A 61 37.43 -1.46 -10.13
C ASP A 61 36.90 -2.88 -9.94
N GLN A 62 35.83 -3.25 -10.67
CA GLN A 62 35.11 -4.52 -10.51
C GLN A 62 35.86 -5.73 -11.08
N LYS A 63 37.19 -5.73 -10.95
CA LYS A 63 38.04 -6.78 -11.50
C LYS A 63 37.88 -8.03 -10.64
N HIS A 64 36.94 -8.90 -11.03
CA HIS A 64 37.21 -10.30 -11.40
C HIS A 64 35.98 -11.25 -11.30
N TYR A 65 34.83 -10.84 -10.74
CA TYR A 65 33.73 -11.80 -10.45
C TYR A 65 32.30 -11.36 -10.80
N HIS A 66 32.06 -10.08 -11.10
CA HIS A 66 30.73 -9.61 -11.48
C HIS A 66 30.51 -9.68 -12.99
N LEU A 67 29.29 -10.01 -13.39
CA LEU A 67 28.90 -10.10 -14.79
C LEU A 67 28.96 -8.71 -15.46
N GLN A 68 29.15 -8.68 -16.78
CA GLN A 68 29.08 -7.46 -17.60
C GLN A 68 27.65 -7.12 -18.03
N THR A 69 26.74 -8.07 -17.91
CA THR A 69 25.29 -7.89 -17.96
C THR A 69 24.63 -8.83 -16.95
N PRO A 70 23.54 -8.42 -16.29
CA PRO A 70 22.88 -9.25 -15.29
C PRO A 70 22.05 -10.35 -15.97
N ARG A 71 21.88 -11.49 -15.29
CA ARG A 71 20.77 -12.40 -15.61
C ARG A 71 19.51 -11.91 -14.90
N VAL A 72 18.40 -11.86 -15.61
CA VAL A 72 17.19 -11.20 -15.14
C VAL A 72 16.06 -12.21 -14.98
N PHE A 73 15.40 -12.19 -13.83
CA PHE A 73 14.27 -13.06 -13.55
C PHE A 73 13.09 -12.25 -12.99
N ALA A 74 11.87 -12.63 -13.35
CA ALA A 74 10.70 -12.33 -12.54
C ALA A 74 10.51 -13.49 -11.57
N ALA A 75 10.27 -13.21 -10.29
CA ALA A 75 10.04 -14.25 -9.31
C ALA A 75 9.14 -13.82 -8.16
N TYR A 76 8.38 -14.78 -7.61
CA TYR A 76 7.62 -14.60 -6.37
C TYR A 76 7.58 -15.88 -5.53
N SER A 77 7.44 -15.72 -4.21
CA SER A 77 7.32 -16.80 -3.23
C SER A 77 6.03 -17.59 -3.43
N LYS A 78 6.13 -18.92 -3.34
CA LYS A 78 4.96 -19.81 -3.24
C LYS A 78 4.28 -19.74 -1.86
N ASP A 79 5.03 -19.34 -0.84
CA ASP A 79 4.49 -18.98 0.47
C ASP A 79 3.80 -17.62 0.37
N GLU A 80 2.46 -17.63 0.46
CA GLU A 80 1.63 -16.44 0.30
C GLU A 80 1.78 -15.45 1.44
N ASP A 81 2.00 -15.90 2.68
CA ASP A 81 2.20 -15.01 3.83
C ASP A 81 3.48 -14.21 3.66
N ILE A 82 4.57 -14.87 3.24
CA ILE A 82 5.83 -14.20 2.92
C ILE A 82 5.63 -13.23 1.75
N ARG A 83 4.90 -13.63 0.70
CA ARG A 83 4.65 -12.78 -0.47
C ARG A 83 3.86 -11.54 -0.07
N MET A 84 2.76 -11.69 0.66
CA MET A 84 1.87 -10.60 1.07
C MET A 84 2.49 -9.68 2.11
N ASP A 85 3.34 -10.22 3.00
CA ASP A 85 4.03 -9.40 3.99
C ASP A 85 5.26 -8.68 3.44
N SER A 86 5.80 -9.14 2.31
CA SER A 86 6.92 -8.50 1.63
C SER A 86 6.48 -7.37 0.70
N THR A 87 7.39 -6.44 0.40
CA THR A 87 7.12 -5.32 -0.53
C THR A 87 6.69 -5.74 -1.94
N SER A 88 7.22 -6.86 -2.43
CA SER A 88 7.05 -7.35 -3.81
C SER A 88 6.87 -8.87 -3.77
N GLY A 89 7.52 -9.66 -4.62
CA GLY A 89 7.41 -11.12 -4.66
C GLY A 89 7.99 -11.88 -3.46
N GLY A 90 8.59 -11.22 -2.47
CA GLY A 90 9.10 -11.89 -1.26
C GLY A 90 10.47 -12.58 -1.39
N ILE A 91 11.19 -12.33 -2.48
CA ILE A 91 12.45 -13.02 -2.79
C ILE A 91 13.56 -12.77 -1.75
N HIS A 92 13.70 -11.56 -1.20
CA HIS A 92 14.66 -11.31 -0.12
C HIS A 92 14.43 -12.25 1.07
N SER A 93 13.17 -12.46 1.45
CA SER A 93 12.82 -13.36 2.55
C SER A 93 13.22 -14.79 2.26
N MET A 94 13.00 -15.26 1.01
CA MET A 94 13.38 -16.60 0.60
C MET A 94 14.90 -16.82 0.61
N LEU A 95 15.66 -15.84 0.11
CA LEU A 95 17.13 -15.86 0.16
C LEU A 95 17.62 -15.90 1.62
N ALA A 96 17.10 -15.02 2.47
CA ALA A 96 17.45 -14.94 3.89
C ALA A 96 17.16 -16.24 4.66
N LEU A 97 15.97 -16.83 4.47
CA LEU A 97 15.59 -18.11 5.08
C LEU A 97 16.59 -19.22 4.74
N ASN A 98 17.09 -19.26 3.50
CA ASN A 98 18.06 -20.27 3.13
C ASN A 98 19.46 -20.02 3.72
N ILE A 99 19.81 -18.77 4.03
CA ILE A 99 21.03 -18.43 4.76
C ILE A 99 20.91 -18.85 6.23
N TYR A 100 19.77 -18.59 6.86
CA TYR A 100 19.51 -19.06 8.23
C TYR A 100 19.52 -20.59 8.34
N LYS A 101 19.00 -21.32 7.35
CA LYS A 101 19.11 -22.79 7.29
C LYS A 101 20.56 -23.29 7.32
N LYS A 102 21.50 -22.47 6.85
CA LYS A 102 22.94 -22.74 6.86
C LYS A 102 23.64 -22.13 8.08
N GLN A 103 22.89 -21.71 9.09
CA GLN A 103 23.39 -21.02 10.29
C GLN A 103 24.20 -19.75 9.96
N GLY A 104 23.88 -19.11 8.83
CA GLY A 104 24.48 -17.85 8.41
C GLY A 104 23.80 -16.65 9.04
N TYR A 105 24.48 -15.51 8.97
CA TYR A 105 24.00 -14.23 9.44
C TYR A 105 23.32 -13.47 8.31
N VAL A 106 22.16 -12.90 8.58
CA VAL A 106 21.44 -12.05 7.64
C VAL A 106 21.34 -10.63 8.20
N GLY A 107 21.67 -9.65 7.37
CA GLY A 107 21.57 -8.24 7.74
C GLY A 107 20.72 -7.42 6.79
N GLY A 108 20.13 -6.36 7.34
CA GLY A 108 19.22 -5.45 6.66
C GLY A 108 18.75 -4.34 7.59
N ALA A 109 17.80 -3.54 7.09
CA ALA A 109 17.34 -2.34 7.79
C ALA A 109 16.13 -2.60 8.69
N ILE A 110 16.16 -2.08 9.92
CA ILE A 110 15.06 -2.12 10.90
C ILE A 110 14.61 -0.72 11.29
N TYR A 111 13.36 -0.60 11.75
CA TYR A 111 12.91 0.61 12.45
C TYR A 111 13.39 0.58 13.91
N ASN A 112 13.86 1.72 14.38
CA ASN A 112 14.13 1.96 15.79
C ASN A 112 12.86 2.42 16.50
N SER A 113 12.88 2.43 17.84
CA SER A 113 11.74 2.88 18.66
C SER A 113 11.36 4.35 18.45
N ASP A 114 12.28 5.16 17.91
CA ASP A 114 12.07 6.58 17.57
C ASP A 114 11.65 6.79 16.11
N HIS A 115 11.24 5.73 15.42
CA HIS A 115 10.85 5.70 13.99
C HIS A 115 11.99 5.97 12.99
N THR A 116 13.23 6.16 13.46
CA THR A 116 14.41 6.20 12.58
C THR A 116 14.75 4.77 12.11
N VAL A 117 15.74 4.64 11.21
CA VAL A 117 16.10 3.35 10.63
C VAL A 117 17.58 3.08 10.87
N SER A 118 17.91 1.85 11.23
CA SER A 118 19.30 1.37 11.41
C SER A 118 19.53 0.09 10.63
N GLN A 119 20.78 -0.14 10.25
CA GLN A 119 21.23 -1.44 9.74
C GLN A 119 21.55 -2.35 10.92
N THR A 120 21.18 -3.62 10.79
CA THR A 120 21.50 -4.67 11.78
C THR A 120 21.85 -5.97 11.07
N ILE A 121 22.42 -6.92 11.82
CA ILE A 121 22.78 -8.25 11.34
C ILE A 121 22.66 -9.25 12.49
N SER A 122 22.03 -10.39 12.24
CA SER A 122 21.87 -11.47 13.22
C SER A 122 21.82 -12.83 12.53
N TYR A 123 22.08 -13.89 13.30
CA TYR A 123 21.82 -15.28 12.90
C TYR A 123 20.42 -15.74 13.35
N ASP A 124 19.73 -14.93 14.15
CA ASP A 124 18.37 -15.22 14.63
C ASP A 124 17.34 -14.95 13.53
N LYS A 125 16.60 -16.00 13.16
CA LYS A 125 15.56 -15.95 12.14
C LYS A 125 14.40 -15.01 12.50
N GLU A 126 14.18 -14.70 13.78
CA GLU A 126 13.11 -13.78 14.22
C GLU A 126 13.33 -12.35 13.69
N LEU A 127 14.59 -11.99 13.40
CA LEU A 127 14.94 -10.72 12.78
C LEU A 127 14.28 -10.54 11.40
N LEU A 128 13.96 -11.64 10.71
CA LEU A 128 13.47 -11.62 9.32
C LEU A 128 12.23 -10.72 9.16
N SER A 129 11.27 -10.80 10.08
CA SER A 129 10.05 -9.99 10.04
C SER A 129 10.36 -8.49 10.13
N GLN A 130 11.38 -8.12 10.89
CA GLN A 130 11.78 -6.73 11.10
C GLN A 130 12.55 -6.17 9.89
N ILE A 131 13.43 -6.96 9.28
CA ILE A 131 14.21 -6.53 8.09
C ILE A 131 13.43 -6.65 6.78
N ARG A 132 12.32 -7.39 6.77
CA ARG A 132 11.40 -7.47 5.64
C ARG A 132 10.82 -6.11 5.28
N SER A 133 10.47 -5.96 4.01
CA SER A 133 9.85 -4.77 3.44
C SER A 133 10.72 -3.50 3.43
N SER A 134 10.38 -2.60 2.51
CA SER A 134 11.13 -1.37 2.24
C SER A 134 11.00 -0.36 3.37
N LYS A 135 12.13 0.23 3.77
CA LYS A 135 12.16 1.45 4.58
C LYS A 135 12.70 2.58 3.71
N TYR A 136 11.85 3.53 3.31
CA TYR A 136 12.20 4.58 2.34
C TYR A 136 13.04 5.73 2.93
N LEU A 137 13.84 5.47 3.97
CA LEU A 137 14.53 6.48 4.79
C LEU A 137 16.04 6.24 4.80
N GLN A 138 16.79 7.27 5.20
CA GLN A 138 18.22 7.08 5.49
C GLN A 138 18.37 6.12 6.68
N SER A 139 19.10 5.01 6.48
CA SER A 139 19.41 4.06 7.54
C SER A 139 20.81 4.28 8.10
N ASN A 140 20.92 4.32 9.43
CA ASN A 140 22.20 4.43 10.14
C ASN A 140 22.98 3.12 9.98
N ALA A 141 24.18 3.21 9.41
CA ALA A 141 25.06 2.07 9.19
C ALA A 141 26.34 2.14 10.05
N GLU A 142 26.36 2.96 11.09
CA GLU A 142 27.51 3.05 11.99
C GLU A 142 27.76 1.71 12.71
N GLY A 143 29.00 1.26 12.70
CA GLY A 143 29.45 -0.01 13.29
C GLY A 143 29.17 -1.26 12.45
N ILE A 144 28.23 -1.21 11.50
CA ILE A 144 27.80 -2.42 10.78
C ILE A 144 28.92 -3.04 9.95
N TYR A 145 29.77 -2.22 9.32
CA TYR A 145 30.83 -2.72 8.45
C TYR A 145 31.92 -3.41 9.26
N ARG A 146 32.25 -2.86 10.44
CA ARG A 146 33.16 -3.52 11.41
C ARG A 146 32.59 -4.85 11.88
N HIS A 147 31.30 -4.89 12.21
CA HIS A 147 30.65 -6.12 12.66
C HIS A 147 30.67 -7.20 11.56
N ILE A 148 30.29 -6.86 10.33
CA ILE A 148 30.36 -7.77 9.18
C ILE A 148 31.80 -8.27 8.97
N GLN A 149 32.81 -7.40 8.99
CA GLN A 149 34.19 -7.82 8.84
C GLN A 149 34.63 -8.79 9.94
N SER A 150 34.19 -8.58 11.19
CA SER A 150 34.47 -9.49 12.30
C SER A 150 33.87 -10.88 12.06
N LEU A 151 32.60 -10.95 11.63
CA LEU A 151 31.93 -12.22 11.30
C LEU A 151 32.64 -12.96 10.16
N LEU A 152 33.01 -12.24 9.10
CA LEU A 152 33.71 -12.83 7.95
C LEU A 152 35.09 -13.37 8.33
N LYS A 153 35.83 -12.68 9.21
CA LYS A 153 37.12 -13.14 9.76
C LYS A 153 36.98 -14.40 10.63
N GLN A 154 35.80 -14.64 11.19
CA GLN A 154 35.45 -15.87 11.94
C GLN A 154 34.85 -16.95 11.04
N ASP A 155 35.02 -16.82 9.73
CA ASP A 155 34.51 -17.72 8.69
C ASP A 155 32.98 -17.93 8.72
N LYS A 156 32.22 -16.93 9.18
CA LYS A 156 30.75 -16.99 9.17
C LYS A 156 30.20 -16.63 7.80
N LEU A 157 29.22 -17.39 7.33
CA LEU A 157 28.43 -17.04 6.16
C LEU A 157 27.58 -15.80 6.44
N VAL A 158 27.71 -14.76 5.62
CA VAL A 158 26.99 -13.49 5.76
C VAL A 158 26.20 -13.19 4.49
N PHE A 159 24.92 -12.86 4.65
CA PHE A 159 24.08 -12.27 3.62
C PHE A 159 23.64 -10.87 4.05
N PHE A 160 24.08 -9.83 3.35
CA PHE A 160 23.80 -8.44 3.73
C PHE A 160 23.03 -7.69 2.66
N CYS A 161 21.87 -7.14 3.03
CA CYS A 161 21.03 -6.32 2.16
C CYS A 161 21.15 -4.83 2.51
N GLY A 162 21.48 -4.00 1.52
CA GLY A 162 21.63 -2.55 1.70
C GLY A 162 21.37 -1.77 0.44
N THR A 163 21.38 -0.44 0.54
CA THR A 163 21.32 0.40 -0.68
C THR A 163 22.57 0.18 -1.55
N PRO A 164 22.52 0.42 -2.87
CA PRO A 164 23.69 0.26 -3.74
C PRO A 164 24.93 1.03 -3.25
N CYS A 165 24.73 2.22 -2.65
CA CYS A 165 25.83 3.00 -2.09
C CYS A 165 26.40 2.40 -0.80
N GLN A 166 25.58 1.76 0.04
CA GLN A 166 26.03 1.03 1.24
C GLN A 166 26.75 -0.26 0.88
N ILE A 167 26.28 -1.02 -0.12
CA ILE A 167 26.97 -2.23 -0.58
C ILE A 167 28.34 -1.88 -1.16
N LYS A 168 28.44 -0.85 -2.02
CA LYS A 168 29.76 -0.38 -2.49
C LYS A 168 30.64 0.12 -1.34
N ALA A 169 30.08 0.75 -0.32
CA ALA A 169 30.82 1.17 0.87
C ALA A 169 31.39 -0.05 1.65
N LEU A 170 30.61 -1.12 1.80
CA LEU A 170 31.04 -2.37 2.43
C LEU A 170 32.25 -2.98 1.70
N HIS A 171 32.19 -3.14 0.38
CA HIS A 171 33.33 -3.69 -0.37
C HIS A 171 34.60 -2.83 -0.25
N LEU A 172 34.46 -1.49 -0.33
CA LEU A 172 35.59 -0.57 -0.13
C LEU A 172 36.15 -0.61 1.29
N PHE A 173 35.30 -0.79 2.30
CA PHE A 173 35.70 -0.95 3.70
C PHE A 173 36.45 -2.26 3.92
N LEU A 174 35.98 -3.35 3.32
CA LEU A 174 36.58 -4.68 3.45
C LEU A 174 37.94 -4.79 2.75
N ARG A 175 38.15 -4.05 1.66
CA ARG A 175 39.39 -3.96 0.86
C ARG A 175 39.88 -5.29 0.26
N LYS A 176 39.07 -6.35 0.35
CA LYS A 176 39.26 -7.64 -0.30
C LYS A 176 37.90 -8.32 -0.44
N ASP A 177 37.82 -9.26 -1.36
CA ASP A 177 36.65 -10.11 -1.52
C ASP A 177 36.64 -11.25 -0.49
N TYR A 178 35.43 -11.68 -0.16
CA TYR A 178 35.16 -12.77 0.77
C TYR A 178 34.20 -13.76 0.10
N GLU A 179 34.57 -15.04 0.09
CA GLU A 179 33.73 -16.12 -0.46
C GLU A 179 32.48 -16.36 0.41
N ASN A 180 32.61 -16.17 1.73
CA ASN A 180 31.54 -16.30 2.70
C ASN A 180 30.69 -15.02 2.86
N LEU A 181 30.84 -14.03 1.98
CA LEU A 181 29.97 -12.86 1.90
C LEU A 181 29.11 -12.92 0.63
N ILE A 182 27.79 -12.78 0.78
CA ILE A 182 26.85 -12.57 -0.31
C ILE A 182 26.14 -11.24 -0.08
N THR A 183 26.13 -10.36 -1.08
CA THR A 183 25.50 -9.04 -0.97
C THR A 183 24.25 -8.92 -1.81
N CYS A 184 23.23 -8.28 -1.24
CA CYS A 184 22.01 -7.89 -1.94
C CYS A 184 21.89 -6.38 -1.93
N ASP A 185 21.61 -5.78 -3.08
CA ASP A 185 21.05 -4.43 -3.12
C ASP A 185 19.67 -4.45 -3.76
N PHE A 186 19.12 -3.27 -3.99
CA PHE A 186 17.84 -3.09 -4.63
C PHE A 186 17.85 -1.88 -5.54
N VAL A 187 16.90 -1.84 -6.48
CA VAL A 187 16.69 -0.67 -7.35
C VAL A 187 16.17 0.49 -6.49
N CYS A 188 17.12 1.25 -5.97
CA CYS A 188 16.85 2.36 -5.06
C CYS A 188 16.53 3.62 -5.87
N ARG A 189 15.28 4.10 -5.81
CA ARG A 189 14.88 5.38 -6.43
C ARG A 189 15.59 6.57 -5.76
N GLY A 190 15.60 6.62 -4.44
CA GLY A 190 16.27 7.66 -3.64
C GLY A 190 16.03 7.45 -2.15
N VAL A 191 16.84 8.10 -1.33
CA VAL A 191 16.77 8.01 0.14
C VAL A 191 16.09 9.28 0.67
N ASN A 192 15.01 9.14 1.46
CA ASN A 192 14.29 10.30 1.99
C ASN A 192 14.78 10.75 3.36
N SER A 193 14.50 12.02 3.66
CA SER A 193 14.82 12.69 4.93
C SER A 193 14.14 12.01 6.12
N PRO A 194 14.92 11.54 7.12
CA PRO A 194 14.39 11.14 8.41
C PRO A 194 13.56 12.25 9.07
N LYS A 195 14.02 13.52 9.04
CA LYS A 195 13.30 14.66 9.63
C LYS A 195 11.87 14.82 9.09
N VAL A 196 11.70 14.69 7.77
CA VAL A 196 10.37 14.80 7.14
C VAL A 196 9.48 13.63 7.54
N PHE A 197 10.04 12.42 7.59
CA PHE A 197 9.30 11.24 8.04
C PHE A 197 8.88 11.34 9.51
N LEU A 198 9.76 11.81 10.39
CA LEU A 198 9.43 12.03 11.80
C LEU A 198 8.34 13.09 11.98
N SER A 199 8.35 14.16 11.17
CA SER A 199 7.26 15.16 11.16
C SER A 199 5.93 14.55 10.69
N TYR A 200 5.97 13.67 9.69
CA TYR A 200 4.81 12.91 9.23
C TYR A 200 4.29 11.93 10.31
N MET A 201 5.17 11.17 10.97
CA MET A 201 4.78 10.26 12.06
C MET A 201 4.17 11.03 13.22
N LYS A 202 4.75 12.17 13.62
CA LYS A 202 4.21 13.04 14.67
C LYS A 202 2.80 13.56 14.34
N MET A 203 2.53 13.86 13.06
CA MET A 203 1.19 14.24 12.62
C MET A 203 0.21 13.08 12.83
N LEU A 204 0.56 11.87 12.38
CA LEU A 204 -0.29 10.69 12.54
C LEU A 204 -0.51 10.33 14.01
N GLU A 205 0.53 10.30 14.83
CA GLU A 205 0.40 10.00 16.26
C GLU A 205 -0.48 11.03 16.98
N LYS A 206 -0.43 12.30 16.57
CA LYS A 206 -1.34 13.35 17.07
C LYS A 206 -2.79 13.12 16.63
N GLU A 207 -3.01 12.74 15.38
CA GLU A 207 -4.34 12.44 14.83
C GLU A 207 -4.98 11.24 15.54
N PHE A 208 -4.21 10.17 15.73
CA PHE A 208 -4.66 8.91 16.33
C PHE A 208 -4.55 8.91 17.86
N LYS A 209 -3.98 9.96 18.46
CA LYS A 209 -3.75 10.14 19.90
C LYS A 209 -3.06 8.94 20.54
N SER A 210 -2.08 8.38 19.85
CA SER A 210 -1.37 7.17 20.27
C SER A 210 -0.04 7.05 19.51
N THR A 211 0.91 6.33 20.09
CA THR A 211 2.21 6.08 19.47
C THR A 211 2.11 5.02 18.39
N ALA A 212 2.83 5.19 17.29
CA ALA A 212 2.91 4.20 16.24
C ALA A 212 3.76 3.00 16.73
N THR A 213 3.29 1.78 16.46
CA THR A 213 3.94 0.53 16.89
C THR A 213 4.45 -0.29 15.72
N ASN A 214 3.84 -0.14 14.54
CA ASN A 214 4.26 -0.83 13.33
C ASN A 214 4.05 0.06 12.11
N ILE A 215 5.08 0.17 11.28
CA ILE A 215 5.07 0.95 10.04
C ILE A 215 5.31 -0.02 8.89
N LYS A 216 4.39 -0.07 7.94
CA LYS A 216 4.47 -0.91 6.76
C LYS A 216 4.25 -0.09 5.50
N PHE A 217 5.34 0.15 4.79
CA PHE A 217 5.28 0.66 3.43
C PHE A 217 4.84 -0.45 2.47
N LYS A 218 3.98 -0.07 1.51
CA LYS A 218 3.47 -0.94 0.46
C LYS A 218 2.70 -2.15 0.99
N ALA A 219 1.84 -1.92 1.98
CA ALA A 219 0.82 -2.89 2.35
C ALA A 219 -0.11 -3.16 1.15
N LYS A 220 -0.52 -4.42 0.94
CA LYS A 220 -1.17 -4.87 -0.31
C LYS A 220 -2.65 -5.19 -0.14
N ASP A 221 -3.31 -4.52 0.80
CA ASP A 221 -4.70 -4.81 1.17
C ASP A 221 -5.69 -4.52 0.04
N GLU A 222 -5.41 -3.48 -0.76
CA GLU A 222 -6.15 -3.14 -1.98
C GLU A 222 -5.47 -3.69 -3.25
N GLY A 223 -4.59 -4.67 -3.11
CA GLY A 223 -3.70 -5.16 -4.17
C GLY A 223 -2.33 -4.47 -4.19
N TRP A 224 -1.38 -5.09 -4.88
CA TRP A 224 -0.01 -4.58 -5.01
C TRP A 224 0.09 -3.37 -5.93
N HIS A 225 -0.72 -3.27 -6.98
CA HIS A 225 -0.75 -2.11 -7.88
C HIS A 225 -1.23 -0.85 -7.17
N ASN A 226 -2.12 -1.01 -6.19
CA ASN A 226 -2.64 0.07 -5.35
C ASN A 226 -2.14 0.02 -3.91
N PHE A 227 -0.86 -0.32 -3.72
CA PHE A 227 -0.27 -0.47 -2.40
C PHE A 227 -0.46 0.76 -1.49
N SER A 228 -0.48 0.49 -0.18
CA SER A 228 -0.79 1.45 0.88
C SER A 228 0.33 1.66 1.88
N MET A 229 0.27 2.82 2.53
CA MET A 229 0.98 3.10 3.76
C MET A 229 0.10 2.60 4.89
N ARG A 230 0.62 1.70 5.71
CA ARG A 230 -0.06 1.22 6.92
C ARG A 230 0.75 1.59 8.16
N VAL A 231 0.07 2.15 9.15
CA VAL A 231 0.64 2.42 10.48
C VAL A 231 -0.33 1.88 11.53
N LYS A 232 0.13 0.99 12.40
CA LYS A 232 -0.63 0.53 13.58
C LYS A 232 -0.22 1.34 14.80
N PHE A 233 -1.16 1.58 15.71
CA PHE A 233 -0.95 2.36 16.92
C PHE A 233 -1.15 1.53 18.19
N ALA A 234 -0.55 1.96 19.30
CA ALA A 234 -0.63 1.25 20.59
C ALA A 234 -2.05 1.14 21.15
N ASN A 235 -2.96 2.03 20.76
CA ASN A 235 -4.37 1.99 21.12
C ASN A 235 -5.21 1.02 20.26
N GLY A 236 -4.59 0.20 19.40
CA GLY A 236 -5.26 -0.76 18.52
C GLY A 236 -5.85 -0.16 17.25
N LYS A 237 -5.80 1.16 17.06
CA LYS A 237 -6.23 1.79 15.80
C LYS A 237 -5.17 1.62 14.71
N GLU A 238 -5.59 1.82 13.46
CA GLU A 238 -4.68 1.83 12.32
C GLU A 238 -4.98 2.94 11.31
N TYR A 239 -3.92 3.43 10.68
CA TYR A 239 -3.95 4.27 9.49
C TYR A 239 -3.63 3.39 8.28
N CYS A 240 -4.46 3.44 7.25
CA CYS A 240 -4.18 2.79 5.97
C CYS A 240 -4.65 3.69 4.82
N LYS A 241 -3.72 4.16 4.00
CA LYS A 241 -4.00 4.99 2.82
C LYS A 241 -3.13 4.58 1.65
N ASN A 242 -3.74 4.46 0.46
CA ASN A 242 -3.01 4.11 -0.74
C ASN A 242 -2.05 5.22 -1.19
N ARG A 243 -1.14 4.89 -2.11
CA ARG A 243 -0.09 5.79 -2.63
C ARG A 243 -0.58 7.11 -3.25
N TRP A 244 -1.88 7.25 -3.51
CA TRP A 244 -2.49 8.45 -4.07
C TRP A 244 -3.11 9.36 -3.00
N GLN A 245 -3.31 8.84 -1.79
CA GLN A 245 -3.93 9.53 -0.66
C GLN A 245 -2.94 9.82 0.47
N ASP A 246 -1.97 8.93 0.69
CA ASP A 246 -0.97 9.10 1.72
C ASP A 246 0.00 10.27 1.42
N LEU A 247 0.09 11.22 2.34
CA LEU A 247 0.85 12.46 2.15
C LEU A 247 2.36 12.23 2.03
N PHE A 248 2.91 11.18 2.68
CA PHE A 248 4.32 10.84 2.54
C PHE A 248 4.60 10.26 1.15
N PHE A 249 3.75 9.34 0.67
CA PHE A 249 3.86 8.80 -0.69
C PHE A 249 3.71 9.87 -1.76
N ILE A 250 2.75 10.79 -1.63
CA ILE A 250 2.58 11.88 -2.59
C ILE A 250 3.86 12.72 -2.65
N GLY A 251 4.36 13.19 -1.50
CA GLY A 251 5.58 14.01 -1.45
C GLY A 251 6.82 13.28 -2.00
N TYR A 252 6.96 11.99 -1.70
CA TYR A 252 8.08 11.18 -2.15
C TYR A 252 8.00 10.85 -3.65
N LEU A 253 6.89 10.27 -4.10
CA LEU A 253 6.74 9.71 -5.45
C LEU A 253 6.54 10.81 -6.50
N GLN A 254 5.85 11.89 -6.17
CA GLN A 254 5.45 12.92 -7.14
C GLN A 254 6.39 14.12 -7.17
N ASN A 255 6.94 14.53 -6.01
CA ASN A 255 7.73 15.77 -5.92
C ASN A 255 9.23 15.50 -5.66
N GLY A 256 9.57 14.50 -4.83
CA GLY A 256 10.96 14.18 -4.49
C GLY A 256 11.68 15.25 -3.67
N VAL A 257 10.96 16.27 -3.16
CA VAL A 257 11.50 17.48 -2.51
C VAL A 257 12.36 17.20 -1.28
N PHE A 258 12.12 16.09 -0.59
CA PHE A 258 12.84 15.70 0.62
C PHE A 258 13.77 14.49 0.42
N THR A 259 14.11 14.18 -0.83
CA THR A 259 15.15 13.20 -1.15
C THR A 259 16.53 13.75 -0.80
N ARG A 260 17.45 12.88 -0.39
CA ARG A 260 18.86 13.20 -0.14
C ARG A 260 19.52 13.84 -1.37
N PRO A 261 20.28 14.94 -1.23
CA PRO A 261 20.89 15.63 -2.38
C PRO A 261 21.71 14.73 -3.32
N SER A 262 22.51 13.81 -2.76
CA SER A 262 23.32 12.87 -3.54
C SER A 262 22.51 11.92 -4.43
N CYS A 263 21.20 11.79 -4.22
CA CYS A 263 20.34 10.93 -5.03
C CYS A 263 19.95 11.57 -6.38
N PHE A 264 20.09 12.90 -6.53
CA PHE A 264 19.86 13.60 -7.80
C PHE A 264 21.03 13.44 -8.78
N ALA A 265 22.21 13.10 -8.28
CA ALA A 265 23.42 12.80 -9.05
C ALA A 265 24.01 11.44 -8.62
N CYS A 266 23.14 10.43 -8.52
CA CYS A 266 23.51 9.14 -7.95
C CYS A 266 24.48 8.39 -8.86
N ARG A 267 25.68 8.10 -8.35
CA ARG A 267 26.74 7.36 -9.07
C ARG A 267 26.62 5.84 -8.97
N PHE A 268 25.53 5.34 -8.40
CA PHE A 268 25.27 3.92 -8.14
C PHE A 268 24.08 3.41 -8.96
N LYS A 269 23.71 4.14 -10.01
CA LYS A 269 22.75 3.74 -11.03
C LYS A 269 23.48 3.01 -12.16
N GLY A 270 22.72 2.29 -12.97
CA GLY A 270 23.20 1.54 -14.10
C GLY A 270 23.84 0.22 -13.72
N PHE A 271 24.47 -0.36 -14.73
CA PHE A 271 25.23 -1.59 -14.66
C PHE A 271 26.69 -1.29 -15.08
N PRO A 272 27.70 -1.97 -14.53
CA PRO A 272 27.63 -3.11 -13.61
C PRO A 272 27.37 -2.79 -12.15
N ARG A 273 26.60 -3.68 -11.49
CA ARG A 273 26.26 -3.62 -10.06
C ARG A 273 27.40 -4.17 -9.19
N THR A 274 27.54 -3.65 -7.98
CA THR A 274 28.54 -4.12 -6.99
C THR A 274 28.00 -5.25 -6.10
N SER A 275 26.67 -5.40 -6.01
CA SER A 275 26.05 -6.49 -5.27
C SER A 275 26.09 -7.81 -6.05
N ASP A 276 25.95 -8.94 -5.36
CA ASP A 276 25.76 -10.25 -6.00
C ASP A 276 24.34 -10.41 -6.58
N ILE A 277 23.35 -9.80 -5.92
CA ILE A 277 21.92 -9.83 -6.30
C ILE A 277 21.34 -8.41 -6.18
N THR A 278 20.58 -7.96 -7.18
CA THR A 278 19.76 -6.74 -7.09
C THR A 278 18.28 -7.12 -7.17
N LEU A 279 17.48 -6.63 -6.21
CA LEU A 279 16.03 -6.85 -6.18
C LEU A 279 15.25 -5.58 -6.53
N ALA A 280 14.09 -5.74 -7.16
CA ALA A 280 13.13 -4.65 -7.33
C ALA A 280 11.70 -5.17 -7.44
N ASP A 281 10.76 -4.25 -7.54
CA ASP A 281 9.44 -4.49 -8.11
C ASP A 281 9.61 -4.73 -9.63
N PHE A 282 9.01 -5.77 -10.20
CA PHE A 282 8.97 -5.91 -11.66
C PHE A 282 7.81 -5.10 -12.23
N TRP A 283 7.94 -3.78 -12.21
CA TRP A 283 6.93 -2.90 -12.82
C TRP A 283 6.70 -3.26 -14.28
N GLY A 284 5.43 -3.29 -14.71
CA GLY A 284 5.03 -3.57 -16.09
C GLY A 284 5.04 -5.05 -16.49
N ILE A 285 5.34 -5.97 -15.56
CA ILE A 285 5.36 -7.41 -15.84
C ILE A 285 4.01 -7.91 -16.36
N GLU A 286 2.89 -7.32 -15.93
CA GLU A 286 1.55 -7.61 -16.41
C GLU A 286 1.35 -7.35 -17.91
N ASN A 287 2.18 -6.49 -18.49
CA ASN A 287 2.17 -6.18 -19.93
C ASN A 287 3.14 -7.07 -20.73
N ILE A 288 4.11 -7.70 -20.06
CA ILE A 288 5.14 -8.55 -20.67
C ILE A 288 4.71 -10.02 -20.58
N ASP A 289 4.37 -10.48 -19.38
CA ASP A 289 3.85 -11.81 -19.09
C ASP A 289 2.79 -11.72 -17.97
N PRO A 290 1.49 -11.64 -18.33
CA PRO A 290 0.39 -11.58 -17.36
C PRO A 290 0.35 -12.75 -16.38
N SER A 291 0.93 -13.92 -16.72
CA SER A 291 0.96 -15.07 -15.80
C SER A 291 1.88 -14.85 -14.60
N MET A 292 2.73 -13.83 -14.66
CA MET A 292 3.61 -13.42 -13.57
C MET A 292 3.02 -12.27 -12.74
N ASP A 293 1.77 -11.88 -12.97
CA ASP A 293 1.08 -10.89 -12.14
C ASP A 293 -0.28 -11.39 -11.63
N GLN A 294 -0.43 -11.39 -10.31
CA GLN A 294 -1.66 -11.74 -9.60
C GLN A 294 -2.11 -10.59 -8.70
N ASP A 295 -1.56 -9.39 -8.90
CA ASP A 295 -1.72 -8.24 -8.02
C ASP A 295 -1.28 -8.50 -6.56
N LYS A 296 -0.47 -9.53 -6.34
CA LYS A 296 0.20 -9.87 -5.06
C LYS A 296 1.68 -9.46 -5.05
N GLY A 297 2.16 -8.88 -6.16
CA GLY A 297 3.52 -8.40 -6.35
C GLY A 297 4.48 -9.47 -6.84
N THR A 298 5.34 -9.07 -7.78
CA THR A 298 6.36 -9.92 -8.41
C THR A 298 7.68 -9.17 -8.43
N SER A 299 8.73 -9.83 -7.96
CA SER A 299 10.05 -9.23 -7.87
C SER A 299 10.80 -9.37 -9.17
N LEU A 300 11.43 -8.28 -9.58
CA LEU A 300 12.53 -8.31 -10.53
C LEU A 300 13.79 -8.72 -9.75
N VAL A 301 14.47 -9.75 -10.24
CA VAL A 301 15.70 -10.29 -9.66
C VAL A 301 16.80 -10.20 -10.70
N MET A 302 17.81 -9.38 -10.45
CA MET A 302 19.00 -9.30 -11.28
C MET A 302 20.15 -10.01 -10.57
N ILE A 303 20.71 -11.02 -11.22
CA ILE A 303 21.87 -11.76 -10.72
C ILE A 303 23.11 -11.18 -11.36
N ASN A 304 24.04 -10.74 -10.52
CA ASN A 304 25.21 -9.98 -10.93
C ASN A 304 26.53 -10.75 -10.72
N SER A 305 26.50 -11.92 -10.08
CA SER A 305 27.68 -12.75 -9.84
C SER A 305 27.34 -14.25 -9.76
N PRO A 306 28.34 -15.15 -9.90
CA PRO A 306 28.17 -16.58 -9.67
C PRO A 306 27.68 -16.92 -8.24
N LYS A 307 28.12 -16.18 -7.22
CA LYS A 307 27.66 -16.35 -5.83
C LYS A 307 26.17 -16.03 -5.70
N GLY A 308 25.72 -14.95 -6.34
CA GLY A 308 24.31 -14.58 -6.40
C GLY A 308 23.48 -15.66 -7.10
N MET A 309 23.97 -16.20 -8.21
CA MET A 309 23.29 -17.28 -8.94
C MET A 309 23.14 -18.53 -8.08
N LYS A 310 24.21 -18.97 -7.41
CA LYS A 310 24.18 -20.14 -6.52
C LYS A 310 23.15 -20.00 -5.39
N LEU A 311 23.02 -18.80 -4.82
CA LEU A 311 22.01 -18.54 -3.78
C LEU A 311 20.60 -18.50 -4.39
N PHE A 312 20.40 -17.87 -5.55
CA PHE A 312 19.09 -17.85 -6.21
C PHE A 312 18.62 -19.25 -6.63
N GLU A 313 19.50 -20.09 -7.16
CA GLU A 313 19.20 -21.48 -7.52
C GLU A 313 18.72 -22.29 -6.32
N SER A 314 19.32 -22.04 -5.15
CA SER A 314 18.96 -22.76 -3.93
C SER A 314 17.55 -22.47 -3.38
N ILE A 315 16.83 -21.50 -3.96
CA ILE A 315 15.45 -21.19 -3.59
C ILE A 315 14.44 -21.46 -4.72
N LYS A 316 14.88 -21.90 -5.91
CA LYS A 316 14.03 -22.05 -7.11
C LYS A 316 12.81 -22.94 -6.91
N GLU A 317 12.90 -23.97 -6.08
CA GLU A 317 11.76 -24.87 -5.80
C GLU A 317 10.66 -24.19 -4.97
N GLN A 318 11.04 -23.21 -4.15
CA GLN A 318 10.17 -22.49 -3.21
C GLN A 318 9.55 -21.22 -3.81
N ILE A 319 9.89 -20.90 -5.07
CA ILE A 319 9.42 -19.70 -5.78
C ILE A 319 8.86 -20.11 -7.15
N GLU A 320 7.97 -19.28 -7.68
CA GLU A 320 7.68 -19.25 -9.11
C GLU A 320 8.65 -18.27 -9.77
N TRP A 321 9.21 -18.63 -10.92
CA TRP A 321 10.21 -17.81 -11.60
C TRP A 321 10.23 -18.00 -13.12
N LYS A 322 10.59 -16.94 -13.84
CA LYS A 322 10.87 -16.96 -15.29
C LYS A 322 12.02 -16.02 -15.61
N GLU A 323 12.81 -16.34 -16.63
CA GLU A 323 13.94 -15.54 -17.09
C GLU A 323 13.49 -14.56 -18.19
N PHE A 324 14.03 -13.35 -18.15
CA PHE A 324 13.73 -12.23 -19.06
C PHE A 324 15.02 -11.56 -19.53
N SER A 325 14.90 -10.68 -20.52
CA SER A 325 16.01 -9.83 -20.97
C SER A 325 16.22 -8.62 -20.04
N TYR A 326 17.41 -8.03 -20.09
CA TYR A 326 17.71 -6.81 -19.35
C TYR A 326 16.90 -5.61 -19.91
N GLU A 327 16.68 -5.57 -21.22
CA GLU A 327 15.88 -4.55 -21.89
C GLU A 327 14.43 -4.57 -21.40
N GLU A 328 13.85 -5.76 -21.17
CA GLU A 328 12.51 -5.90 -20.60
C GLU A 328 12.42 -5.36 -19.17
N ALA A 329 13.43 -5.64 -18.34
CA ALA A 329 13.48 -5.10 -16.98
C ALA A 329 13.53 -3.56 -16.97
N LEU A 330 14.20 -2.93 -17.93
CA LEU A 330 14.38 -1.48 -17.99
C LEU A 330 13.09 -0.70 -18.31
N LYS A 331 12.19 -1.25 -19.14
CA LYS A 331 11.04 -0.54 -19.72
C LYS A 331 10.25 0.30 -18.70
N GLU A 332 9.90 -0.30 -17.57
CA GLU A 332 9.11 0.35 -16.51
C GLU A 332 9.90 0.53 -15.19
N ASN A 333 11.22 0.34 -15.23
CA ASN A 333 12.11 0.53 -14.08
C ASN A 333 13.21 1.58 -14.36
N PRO A 334 12.84 2.85 -14.65
CA PRO A 334 13.79 3.89 -15.01
C PRO A 334 14.82 4.16 -13.90
N ALA A 335 14.48 3.86 -12.64
CA ALA A 335 15.38 4.01 -11.50
C ALA A 335 16.57 3.04 -11.51
N ILE A 336 16.61 2.05 -12.41
CA ILE A 336 17.79 1.21 -12.63
C ILE A 336 18.95 2.09 -13.11
N GLU A 337 18.72 2.90 -14.15
CA GLU A 337 19.78 3.67 -14.84
C GLU A 337 19.75 5.17 -14.54
N ASN A 338 18.58 5.70 -14.19
CA ASN A 338 18.38 7.14 -14.05
C ASN A 338 18.36 7.58 -12.59
N SER A 339 19.00 8.73 -12.35
CA SER A 339 18.86 9.47 -11.09
C SER A 339 17.52 10.21 -11.06
N LEU A 340 17.13 10.65 -9.87
CA LEU A 340 15.94 11.50 -9.73
C LEU A 340 16.20 12.88 -10.32
N ASN A 341 15.17 13.44 -10.93
CA ASN A 341 15.17 14.85 -11.28
C ASN A 341 15.14 15.71 -10.02
N ARG A 342 15.78 16.88 -10.08
CA ARG A 342 15.71 17.84 -8.99
C ARG A 342 14.30 18.39 -8.88
N PRO A 343 13.79 18.61 -7.65
CA PRO A 343 12.52 19.29 -7.45
C PRO A 343 12.65 20.76 -7.85
N ASP A 344 11.60 21.33 -8.47
CA ASP A 344 11.51 22.78 -8.71
C ASP A 344 11.28 23.57 -7.41
N THR A 345 10.83 22.87 -6.36
CA THR A 345 10.55 23.47 -5.05
C THR A 345 11.84 23.95 -4.37
N ASN A 346 11.84 25.19 -3.89
CA ASN A 346 12.93 25.70 -3.05
C ASN A 346 13.00 24.91 -1.73
N ARG A 347 13.97 24.01 -1.65
CA ARG A 347 14.20 23.11 -0.50
C ARG A 347 14.45 23.86 0.80
N GLU A 348 15.13 25.00 0.76
CA GLU A 348 15.41 25.79 1.96
C GLU A 348 14.13 26.26 2.64
N ILE A 349 13.21 26.82 1.85
CA ILE A 349 11.92 27.27 2.33
C ILE A 349 11.10 26.05 2.80
N PHE A 350 11.11 24.96 2.03
CA PHE A 350 10.40 23.72 2.38
C PHE A 350 10.83 23.17 3.76
N PHE A 351 12.14 23.05 4.01
CA PHE A 351 12.63 22.51 5.28
C PHE A 351 12.44 23.49 6.45
N ASN A 352 12.48 24.80 6.22
CA ASN A 352 12.10 25.81 7.21
C ASN A 352 10.61 25.72 7.58
N ASP A 353 9.75 25.42 6.61
CA ASP A 353 8.33 25.18 6.84
C ASP A 353 8.06 23.87 7.59
N ILE A 354 8.84 22.82 7.33
CA ILE A 354 8.79 21.57 8.12
C ILE A 354 9.08 21.82 9.61
N ASP A 355 9.95 22.78 9.93
CA ASP A 355 10.24 23.15 11.32
C ASP A 355 9.14 23.97 12.00
N LYS A 356 8.43 24.79 11.22
CA LYS A 356 7.49 25.79 11.74
C LYS A 356 6.03 25.36 11.67
N LEU A 357 5.67 24.48 10.74
CA LEU A 357 4.29 24.12 10.44
C LEU A 357 4.04 22.63 10.71
N PRO A 358 2.81 22.27 11.14
CA PRO A 358 2.39 20.88 11.12
C PRO A 358 2.52 20.28 9.71
N TYR A 359 2.92 19.00 9.63
CA TYR A 359 3.18 18.32 8.36
C TYR A 359 2.03 18.44 7.35
N TYR A 360 0.77 18.32 7.78
CA TYR A 360 -0.38 18.44 6.86
C TYR A 360 -0.45 19.81 6.16
N LYS A 361 -0.02 20.91 6.82
CA LYS A 361 0.04 22.24 6.20
C LYS A 361 1.17 22.33 5.17
N VAL A 362 2.31 21.70 5.47
CA VAL A 362 3.42 21.60 4.52
C VAL A 362 2.98 20.80 3.30
N ALA A 363 2.31 19.66 3.51
CA ALA A 363 1.77 18.86 2.41
C ALA A 363 0.77 19.64 1.55
N GLN A 364 -0.14 20.39 2.16
CA GLN A 364 -1.07 21.28 1.44
C GLN A 364 -0.35 22.37 0.64
N LYS A 365 0.76 22.90 1.16
CA LYS A 365 1.51 23.96 0.49
C LYS A 365 2.35 23.46 -0.69
N TYR A 366 2.93 22.26 -0.57
CA TYR A 366 3.98 21.78 -1.49
C TYR A 366 3.61 20.55 -2.30
N PHE A 367 2.70 19.70 -1.82
CA PHE A 367 2.33 18.44 -2.47
C PHE A 367 1.00 18.56 -3.22
N VAL A 368 0.09 19.38 -2.71
CA VAL A 368 -1.14 19.74 -3.43
C VAL A 368 -0.76 20.78 -4.49
N GLN A 369 -0.79 20.39 -5.76
CA GLN A 369 -0.65 21.34 -6.86
C GLN A 369 -1.61 22.52 -6.66
N GLN A 370 -1.07 23.73 -6.60
CA GLN A 370 -1.85 24.97 -6.70
C GLN A 370 -2.61 24.97 -8.03
N SER A 371 -3.88 24.56 -8.01
CA SER A 371 -4.67 24.39 -9.22
C SER A 371 -5.57 25.60 -9.50
N THR A 372 -5.08 26.59 -10.23
CA THR A 372 -5.97 27.64 -10.82
C THR A 372 -5.87 27.76 -12.34
N LYS A 373 -4.80 27.27 -12.98
CA LYS A 373 -4.73 27.15 -14.47
C LYS A 373 -4.71 25.70 -14.96
N GLU A 374 -4.06 24.81 -14.21
CA GLU A 374 -4.07 23.39 -14.53
C GLU A 374 -5.44 22.75 -14.33
N SER A 375 -6.34 23.25 -13.47
CA SER A 375 -7.69 22.67 -13.32
C SER A 375 -8.55 22.83 -14.58
N ILE A 376 -8.30 23.87 -15.39
CA ILE A 376 -8.99 24.11 -16.66
C ILE A 376 -8.40 23.22 -17.75
N LEU A 377 -7.06 23.18 -17.87
CA LEU A 377 -6.37 22.28 -18.78
C LEU A 377 -6.55 20.81 -18.42
N LYS A 378 -6.71 20.47 -17.13
CA LYS A 378 -7.05 19.14 -16.63
C LYS A 378 -8.53 18.87 -16.86
N ARG A 379 -9.47 19.81 -16.74
CA ARG A 379 -10.86 19.65 -17.23
C ARG A 379 -10.93 19.40 -18.74
N ILE A 380 -10.06 20.05 -19.52
CA ILE A 380 -9.93 19.84 -20.97
C ILE A 380 -9.24 18.50 -21.27
N LYS A 381 -8.15 18.14 -20.58
CA LYS A 381 -7.48 16.83 -20.65
C LYS A 381 -8.34 15.69 -20.07
N LEU A 382 -9.28 15.97 -19.16
CA LEU A 382 -10.25 15.02 -18.60
C LEU A 382 -11.38 14.79 -19.60
N LYS A 383 -11.83 15.82 -20.32
CA LYS A 383 -12.68 15.66 -21.50
C LYS A 383 -11.97 14.89 -22.61
N LEU A 384 -10.73 15.25 -22.93
CA LEU A 384 -9.93 14.60 -23.98
C LEU A 384 -9.47 13.19 -23.58
N GLY A 385 -9.19 12.94 -22.31
CA GLY A 385 -8.82 11.66 -21.73
C GLY A 385 -10.01 10.72 -21.60
N TYR A 386 -11.20 11.24 -21.28
CA TYR A 386 -12.47 10.53 -21.45
C TYR A 386 -12.73 10.23 -22.93
N MET A 387 -12.54 11.20 -23.84
CA MET A 387 -12.66 10.98 -25.29
C MET A 387 -11.64 9.96 -25.81
N TYR A 388 -10.42 9.93 -25.26
CA TYR A 388 -9.36 8.98 -25.62
C TYR A 388 -9.61 7.60 -25.02
N TYR A 389 -10.08 7.50 -23.78
CA TYR A 389 -10.57 6.26 -23.16
C TYR A 389 -11.76 5.67 -23.93
N MET A 390 -12.70 6.54 -24.35
CA MET A 390 -13.78 6.17 -25.28
C MET A 390 -13.20 5.72 -26.63
N ALA A 391 -12.25 6.44 -27.21
CA ALA A 391 -11.58 6.11 -28.48
C ALA A 391 -10.73 4.81 -28.43
N GLN A 392 -10.16 4.48 -27.27
CA GLN A 392 -9.47 3.22 -27.01
C GLN A 392 -10.46 2.04 -26.96
N LYS A 393 -11.67 2.24 -26.43
CA LYS A 393 -12.78 1.28 -26.57
C LYS A 393 -13.26 1.15 -28.03
N PHE A 394 -13.22 2.23 -28.83
CA PHE A 394 -13.52 2.18 -30.28
C PHE A 394 -12.51 1.33 -31.09
N LYS A 395 -11.24 1.25 -30.70
CA LYS A 395 -10.22 0.42 -31.38
C LYS A 395 -10.37 -1.09 -31.13
N LYS A 396 -11.12 -1.51 -30.10
CA LYS A 396 -11.38 -2.94 -29.78
C LYS A 396 -12.70 -3.50 -30.34
N GLY A 397 -13.33 -2.83 -31.31
CA GLY A 397 -14.52 -3.35 -32.00
C GLY A 397 -15.82 -3.35 -31.17
N ILE A 398 -15.86 -2.70 -30.01
CA ILE A 398 -17.06 -2.57 -29.19
C ILE A 398 -17.88 -1.39 -29.71
N LYS A 399 -19.02 -1.66 -30.35
CA LYS A 399 -19.96 -0.64 -30.84
C LYS A 399 -20.41 0.29 -29.68
N PRO A 400 -20.51 1.61 -29.90
CA PRO A 400 -20.79 2.58 -28.85
C PRO A 400 -22.28 2.54 -28.52
N LEU A 401 -22.71 2.03 -27.36
CA LEU A 401 -24.14 2.03 -27.08
C LEU A 401 -24.48 2.12 -25.57
N HIS A 402 -25.10 3.25 -25.21
CA HIS A 402 -26.21 3.41 -24.24
C HIS A 402 -26.00 3.80 -22.76
N TYR A 403 -25.26 4.84 -22.38
CA TYR A 403 -25.71 5.54 -21.15
C TYR A 403 -26.99 6.31 -21.49
N SER A 404 -28.09 6.08 -20.76
CA SER A 404 -29.29 6.89 -20.95
C SER A 404 -29.06 8.29 -20.35
N TYR A 405 -29.83 9.28 -20.81
CA TYR A 405 -29.76 10.64 -20.28
C TYR A 405 -29.97 10.66 -18.75
N SER A 406 -30.88 9.82 -18.24
CA SER A 406 -31.15 9.67 -16.82
C SER A 406 -29.93 9.15 -16.06
N ASP A 407 -29.20 8.17 -16.58
CA ASP A 407 -28.00 7.63 -15.91
C ASP A 407 -26.91 8.68 -15.72
N ILE A 408 -26.68 9.52 -16.73
CA ILE A 408 -25.72 10.64 -16.68
C ILE A 408 -26.21 11.70 -15.70
N LYS A 409 -27.53 11.95 -15.64
CA LYS A 409 -28.14 12.87 -14.70
C LYS A 409 -27.96 12.38 -13.26
N THR A 410 -28.23 11.11 -12.97
CA THR A 410 -28.02 10.49 -11.66
C THR A 410 -26.55 10.58 -11.24
N PHE A 411 -25.63 10.21 -12.14
CA PHE A 411 -24.19 10.31 -11.87
C PHE A 411 -23.78 11.73 -11.49
N LYS A 412 -24.19 12.73 -12.28
CA LYS A 412 -23.86 14.14 -12.02
C LYS A 412 -24.51 14.64 -10.74
N PHE A 413 -25.77 14.29 -10.50
CA PHE A 413 -26.51 14.68 -9.31
C PHE A 413 -25.80 14.20 -8.05
N ILE A 414 -25.48 12.90 -7.99
CA ILE A 414 -24.86 12.29 -6.81
C ILE A 414 -23.39 12.68 -6.65
N ASN A 415 -22.61 12.84 -7.74
CA ASN A 415 -21.18 13.12 -7.60
C ASN A 415 -20.82 14.62 -7.58
N LEU A 416 -21.65 15.51 -8.15
CA LEU A 416 -21.22 16.87 -8.46
C LEU A 416 -22.14 17.98 -7.97
N SER A 417 -23.46 17.77 -7.90
CA SER A 417 -24.40 18.89 -7.79
C SER A 417 -25.39 18.81 -6.64
N SER A 418 -25.39 17.74 -5.84
CA SER A 418 -26.31 17.60 -4.69
C SER A 418 -25.61 17.91 -3.37
N ASP A 419 -26.16 18.87 -2.63
CA ASP A 419 -25.75 19.21 -1.25
C ASP A 419 -26.25 18.19 -0.22
N GLN A 420 -27.22 17.36 -0.59
CA GLN A 420 -27.75 16.27 0.23
C GLN A 420 -26.83 15.05 0.24
N VAL A 421 -25.78 15.07 -0.57
CA VAL A 421 -24.80 13.99 -0.67
C VAL A 421 -23.45 14.46 -0.14
N VAL A 422 -23.01 13.86 0.97
CA VAL A 422 -21.68 14.09 1.56
C VAL A 422 -20.71 13.08 0.94
N ARG A 423 -19.58 13.54 0.42
CA ARG A 423 -18.60 12.74 -0.34
C ARG A 423 -17.23 12.87 0.30
N ALA A 424 -16.60 11.76 0.65
CA ALA A 424 -15.25 11.77 1.23
C ALA A 424 -14.12 11.95 0.20
N PHE A 425 -14.39 11.70 -1.09
CA PHE A 425 -13.45 11.86 -2.20
C PHE A 425 -14.22 12.15 -3.50
N ASP A 426 -13.50 12.39 -4.60
CA ASP A 426 -14.11 12.68 -5.90
C ASP A 426 -14.74 11.41 -6.51
N TYR A 427 -15.95 11.54 -7.02
CA TYR A 427 -16.70 10.48 -7.72
C TYR A 427 -16.86 9.15 -6.96
N PRO A 428 -17.31 9.15 -5.69
CA PRO A 428 -17.43 7.92 -4.90
C PRO A 428 -18.59 7.04 -5.38
N PHE A 429 -19.50 7.56 -6.20
CA PHE A 429 -20.64 6.83 -6.73
C PHE A 429 -20.45 6.48 -8.21
N GLN A 430 -20.61 5.20 -8.55
CA GLN A 430 -20.62 4.71 -9.92
C GLN A 430 -21.94 3.99 -10.20
N ASN A 431 -22.79 4.55 -11.07
CA ASN A 431 -23.97 3.85 -11.55
C ASN A 431 -23.76 3.24 -12.93
N TYR A 432 -24.45 2.13 -13.17
CA TYR A 432 -24.62 1.49 -14.47
C TYR A 432 -26.03 1.82 -15.03
N LYS A 433 -26.30 1.44 -16.27
CA LYS A 433 -27.54 1.82 -16.97
C LYS A 433 -28.79 1.36 -16.21
N TYR A 434 -29.84 2.18 -16.21
CA TYR A 434 -31.11 1.96 -15.50
C TYR A 434 -30.96 2.04 -13.97
N SER A 435 -30.20 3.02 -13.50
CA SER A 435 -30.05 3.31 -12.06
C SER A 435 -30.73 4.63 -11.71
N LEU A 436 -31.70 4.59 -10.79
CA LEU A 436 -32.45 5.75 -10.33
C LEU A 436 -32.22 5.98 -8.84
N VAL A 437 -31.85 7.21 -8.49
CA VAL A 437 -31.71 7.65 -7.10
C VAL A 437 -32.59 8.86 -6.88
N GLN A 438 -33.48 8.77 -5.90
CA GLN A 438 -34.28 9.88 -5.41
C GLN A 438 -33.90 10.15 -3.95
N ILE A 439 -33.70 11.43 -3.63
CA ILE A 439 -33.37 11.92 -2.30
C ILE A 439 -34.35 13.06 -1.99
N ASP A 440 -35.29 12.81 -1.08
CA ASP A 440 -36.29 13.77 -0.66
C ASP A 440 -35.70 14.83 0.28
N LYS A 441 -36.47 15.87 0.60
CA LYS A 441 -35.96 17.03 1.35
C LYS A 441 -35.51 16.63 2.76
N GLY A 442 -34.33 17.10 3.15
CA GLY A 442 -33.76 16.80 4.47
C GLY A 442 -33.13 15.41 4.59
N ALA A 443 -33.31 14.54 3.59
CA ALA A 443 -32.60 13.27 3.53
C ALA A 443 -31.12 13.49 3.19
N GLN A 444 -30.26 12.58 3.66
CA GLN A 444 -28.82 12.64 3.45
C GLN A 444 -28.24 11.30 2.98
N LEU A 445 -27.43 11.34 1.93
CA LEU A 445 -26.58 10.23 1.51
C LEU A 445 -25.12 10.55 1.85
N VAL A 446 -24.46 9.71 2.64
CA VAL A 446 -23.07 9.88 3.05
C VAL A 446 -22.22 8.78 2.43
N LEU A 447 -21.29 9.17 1.55
CA LEU A 447 -20.40 8.27 0.82
C LEU A 447 -18.97 8.45 1.32
N ASN A 448 -18.60 7.63 2.31
CA ASN A 448 -17.25 7.58 2.87
C ASN A 448 -16.34 6.58 2.12
N SER A 449 -16.92 5.68 1.32
CA SER A 449 -16.24 4.74 0.45
C SER A 449 -16.95 4.60 -0.90
N LYS A 450 -16.41 3.76 -1.80
CA LYS A 450 -16.92 3.60 -3.17
C LYS A 450 -18.23 2.83 -3.15
N PHE A 451 -19.23 3.34 -3.87
CA PHE A 451 -20.52 2.71 -4.06
C PHE A 451 -20.78 2.46 -5.56
N GLU A 452 -20.90 1.19 -5.94
CA GLU A 452 -21.28 0.76 -7.29
C GLU A 452 -22.75 0.34 -7.31
N MET A 453 -23.56 0.94 -8.18
CA MET A 453 -25.00 0.70 -8.27
C MET A 453 -25.41 0.20 -9.65
N GLY A 454 -26.22 -0.86 -9.67
CA GLY A 454 -26.81 -1.43 -10.89
C GLY A 454 -25.84 -2.33 -11.65
N VAL A 455 -24.89 -2.98 -10.96
CA VAL A 455 -23.95 -3.91 -11.61
C VAL A 455 -24.72 -5.05 -12.26
N LYS A 456 -24.46 -5.29 -13.54
CA LYS A 456 -25.18 -6.30 -14.34
C LYS A 456 -24.32 -7.50 -14.61
N GLN A 457 -24.91 -8.68 -14.47
CA GLN A 457 -24.31 -9.92 -14.97
C GLN A 457 -24.51 -10.07 -16.49
N VAL A 458 -25.56 -9.44 -17.04
CA VAL A 458 -25.87 -9.42 -18.48
C VAL A 458 -25.84 -7.99 -19.02
N GLU A 459 -24.88 -7.69 -19.90
CA GLU A 459 -24.54 -6.32 -20.34
C GLU A 459 -25.72 -5.51 -20.91
N MET A 460 -26.64 -6.18 -21.61
CA MET A 460 -27.80 -5.54 -22.24
C MET A 460 -29.08 -5.52 -21.38
N SER A 461 -29.02 -6.03 -20.14
CA SER A 461 -30.19 -6.07 -19.26
C SER A 461 -30.77 -4.67 -19.01
N ARG A 462 -32.11 -4.59 -19.06
CA ARG A 462 -32.88 -3.36 -18.79
C ARG A 462 -33.48 -3.29 -17.40
N ILE A 463 -33.08 -4.20 -16.52
CA ILE A 463 -33.59 -4.24 -15.16
C ILE A 463 -33.18 -2.97 -14.40
N GLU A 464 -34.16 -2.32 -13.79
CA GLU A 464 -33.97 -1.05 -13.09
C GLU A 464 -33.51 -1.29 -11.66
N THR A 465 -32.57 -0.48 -11.21
CA THR A 465 -32.05 -0.47 -9.83
C THR A 465 -32.43 0.85 -9.19
N ARG A 466 -32.97 0.81 -7.96
CA ARG A 466 -33.61 1.98 -7.36
C ARG A 466 -33.11 2.26 -5.95
N ILE A 467 -32.95 3.54 -5.63
CA ILE A 467 -32.79 4.05 -4.28
C ILE A 467 -33.79 5.18 -4.05
N LEU A 468 -34.53 5.10 -2.95
CA LEU A 468 -35.38 6.17 -2.45
C LEU A 468 -34.99 6.49 -1.00
N LEU A 469 -34.54 7.72 -0.76
CA LEU A 469 -34.34 8.26 0.58
C LEU A 469 -35.45 9.27 0.86
N GLU A 470 -36.35 8.95 1.78
CA GLU A 470 -37.47 9.82 2.16
C GLU A 470 -37.05 10.92 3.13
N ASN A 471 -37.95 11.86 3.44
CA ASN A 471 -37.63 13.04 4.24
C ASN A 471 -36.90 12.69 5.55
N ASN A 472 -35.86 13.47 5.87
CA ASN A 472 -35.03 13.30 7.08
C ASN A 472 -34.36 11.92 7.26
N SER A 473 -34.42 11.05 6.25
CA SER A 473 -33.75 9.75 6.29
C SER A 473 -32.25 9.87 6.01
N LYS A 474 -31.50 8.83 6.38
CA LYS A 474 -30.05 8.80 6.17
C LYS A 474 -29.58 7.47 5.63
N MET A 475 -28.73 7.51 4.61
CA MET A 475 -27.99 6.35 4.13
C MET A 475 -26.49 6.63 4.20
N ILE A 476 -25.72 5.74 4.83
CA ILE A 476 -24.28 5.88 5.05
C ILE A 476 -23.57 4.66 4.46
N VAL A 477 -22.59 4.91 3.58
CA VAL A 477 -21.72 3.88 2.99
C VAL A 477 -20.28 4.11 3.46
N ASN A 478 -19.81 3.27 4.39
CA ASN A 478 -18.51 3.36 5.04
C ASN A 478 -17.42 2.48 4.41
N GLY A 479 -17.79 1.41 3.70
CA GLY A 479 -16.86 0.53 2.98
C GLY A 479 -17.27 0.31 1.53
N LEU A 480 -16.42 -0.39 0.77
CA LEU A 480 -16.72 -0.71 -0.64
C LEU A 480 -18.03 -1.49 -0.69
N PHE A 481 -19.03 -0.92 -1.36
CA PHE A 481 -20.35 -1.53 -1.48
C PHE A 481 -20.75 -1.67 -2.94
N ARG A 482 -21.15 -2.88 -3.33
CA ARG A 482 -21.65 -3.17 -4.68
C ARG A 482 -23.09 -3.64 -4.64
N MET A 483 -23.95 -2.94 -5.36
CA MET A 483 -25.35 -3.27 -5.55
C MET A 483 -25.58 -3.74 -6.99
N TYR A 484 -25.93 -5.02 -7.15
CA TYR A 484 -26.29 -5.59 -8.44
C TYR A 484 -27.68 -5.14 -8.89
N ALA A 485 -27.97 -5.36 -10.17
CA ALA A 485 -29.14 -4.81 -10.84
C ALA A 485 -30.46 -5.44 -10.36
N GLY A 486 -31.56 -4.67 -10.43
CA GLY A 486 -32.89 -5.12 -9.98
C GLY A 486 -33.19 -4.89 -8.50
N SER A 487 -32.17 -4.53 -7.72
CA SER A 487 -32.31 -4.30 -6.30
C SER A 487 -32.97 -2.94 -5.99
N TYR A 488 -33.66 -2.87 -4.85
CA TYR A 488 -34.35 -1.68 -4.37
C TYR A 488 -34.02 -1.38 -2.91
N ILE A 489 -33.46 -0.20 -2.66
CA ILE A 489 -33.26 0.32 -1.31
C ILE A 489 -34.24 1.46 -1.08
N ARG A 490 -35.06 1.35 -0.04
CA ARG A 490 -35.92 2.42 0.44
C ARG A 490 -35.59 2.71 1.90
N VAL A 491 -35.16 3.92 2.18
CA VAL A 491 -35.03 4.42 3.55
C VAL A 491 -36.21 5.36 3.80
N ILE A 492 -37.13 4.89 4.65
CA ILE A 492 -38.38 5.58 4.99
C ILE A 492 -38.05 6.78 5.89
N GLU A 493 -38.98 7.72 6.00
CA GLU A 493 -38.84 8.92 6.82
C GLU A 493 -38.23 8.64 8.20
N SER A 494 -37.18 9.39 8.53
CA SER A 494 -36.36 9.26 9.76
C SER A 494 -35.55 7.95 9.94
N GLY A 495 -35.64 7.00 9.00
CA GLY A 495 -34.84 5.78 9.01
C GLY A 495 -33.35 6.03 8.73
N THR A 496 -32.49 5.13 9.22
CA THR A 496 -31.03 5.20 9.02
C THR A 496 -30.47 3.86 8.53
N LEU A 497 -29.98 3.82 7.29
CA LEU A 497 -29.28 2.67 6.72
C LEU A 497 -27.76 2.89 6.78
N ILE A 498 -27.03 2.00 7.43
CA ILE A 498 -25.57 2.04 7.57
C ILE A 498 -24.96 0.78 6.95
N ILE A 499 -24.04 0.96 6.01
CA ILE A 499 -23.39 -0.14 5.29
C ILE A 499 -21.87 0.00 5.43
N HIS A 500 -21.24 -0.97 6.07
CA HIS A 500 -19.79 -0.96 6.31
C HIS A 500 -18.97 -1.70 5.24
N GLY A 501 -19.60 -2.42 4.32
CA GLY A 501 -18.94 -3.02 3.14
C GLY A 501 -19.69 -4.25 2.62
N GLY A 502 -19.18 -4.84 1.54
CA GLY A 502 -19.71 -6.08 0.95
C GLY A 502 -20.54 -5.86 -0.32
N PHE A 503 -21.42 -6.79 -0.64
CA PHE A 503 -22.29 -6.66 -1.81
C PHE A 503 -23.69 -7.23 -1.61
N ILE A 504 -24.65 -6.67 -2.34
CA ILE A 504 -25.97 -7.27 -2.54
C ILE A 504 -26.14 -7.72 -3.99
N ASN A 505 -26.61 -8.94 -4.18
CA ASN A 505 -26.84 -9.52 -5.49
C ASN A 505 -28.12 -8.96 -6.14
N GLU A 506 -28.54 -9.54 -7.26
CA GLU A 506 -29.70 -9.07 -8.03
C GLU A 506 -31.02 -9.25 -7.24
N ASN A 507 -31.97 -8.34 -7.48
CA ASN A 507 -33.33 -8.35 -6.91
C ASN A 507 -33.43 -8.28 -5.37
N VAL A 508 -32.43 -7.74 -4.69
CA VAL A 508 -32.46 -7.57 -3.23
C VAL A 508 -33.32 -6.36 -2.85
N GLN A 509 -34.15 -6.49 -1.82
CA GLN A 509 -34.95 -5.40 -1.26
C GLN A 509 -34.51 -5.07 0.15
N ILE A 510 -34.13 -3.81 0.39
CA ILE A 510 -33.85 -3.28 1.73
C ILE A 510 -34.84 -2.17 2.03
N ILE A 511 -35.69 -2.38 3.01
CA ILE A 511 -36.71 -1.42 3.44
C ILE A 511 -36.43 -1.03 4.90
N CYS A 512 -35.89 0.17 5.08
CA CYS A 512 -35.37 0.67 6.35
C CYS A 512 -36.30 1.76 6.90
N GLY A 513 -37.12 1.43 7.92
CA GLY A 513 -37.96 2.42 8.62
C GLY A 513 -37.52 2.73 10.06
N ASP A 514 -36.50 2.03 10.56
CA ASP A 514 -35.75 2.40 11.76
C ASP A 514 -34.27 2.39 11.34
N THR A 515 -33.40 1.72 12.10
CA THR A 515 -31.99 1.53 11.78
C THR A 515 -31.76 0.15 11.18
N ILE A 516 -31.12 0.08 10.02
CA ILE A 516 -30.53 -1.15 9.50
C ILE A 516 -29.03 -0.92 9.43
N GLU A 517 -28.25 -1.71 10.17
CA GLU A 517 -26.80 -1.68 10.12
C GLU A 517 -26.26 -3.00 9.55
N ILE A 518 -25.44 -2.90 8.51
CA ILE A 518 -24.80 -4.03 7.83
C ILE A 518 -23.29 -3.92 8.01
N GLY A 519 -22.70 -4.94 8.65
CA GLY A 519 -21.27 -5.05 8.89
C GLY A 519 -20.42 -5.18 7.63
N LYS A 520 -19.11 -5.25 7.81
CA LYS A 520 -18.14 -5.41 6.72
C LYS A 520 -18.24 -6.80 6.10
N ASP A 521 -17.78 -6.92 4.86
CA ASP A 521 -17.61 -8.20 4.16
C ASP A 521 -18.86 -9.10 4.13
N CYS A 522 -20.05 -8.50 4.20
CA CYS A 522 -21.30 -9.23 4.08
C CYS A 522 -21.60 -9.61 2.62
N THR A 523 -22.06 -10.84 2.41
CA THR A 523 -22.50 -11.34 1.10
C THR A 523 -24.00 -11.60 1.14
N ILE A 524 -24.76 -10.80 0.39
CA ILE A 524 -26.21 -10.92 0.34
C ILE A 524 -26.62 -11.48 -1.02
N GLY A 525 -27.19 -12.68 -1.00
CA GLY A 525 -27.63 -13.44 -2.17
C GLY A 525 -28.78 -12.78 -2.93
N ARG A 526 -29.20 -13.41 -4.04
CA ARG A 526 -30.29 -12.90 -4.87
C ARG A 526 -31.62 -12.96 -4.14
N ASP A 527 -32.56 -12.09 -4.53
CA ASP A 527 -33.95 -12.12 -4.07
C ASP A 527 -34.12 -12.03 -2.53
N VAL A 528 -33.11 -11.55 -1.81
CA VAL A 528 -33.16 -11.37 -0.35
C VAL A 528 -34.02 -10.15 -0.01
N VAL A 529 -34.79 -10.26 1.08
CA VAL A 529 -35.58 -9.15 1.64
C VAL A 529 -35.10 -8.85 3.05
N ILE A 530 -34.68 -7.61 3.31
CA ILE A 530 -34.34 -7.11 4.64
C ILE A 530 -35.31 -5.98 4.95
N ARG A 531 -36.15 -6.13 5.97
CA ARG A 531 -37.21 -5.17 6.26
C ARG A 531 -37.35 -4.89 7.74
N SER A 532 -37.03 -3.66 8.12
CA SER A 532 -37.14 -3.15 9.49
C SER A 532 -38.49 -2.49 9.80
N TYR A 533 -39.45 -2.52 8.87
CA TYR A 533 -40.70 -1.75 8.92
C TYR A 533 -41.88 -2.50 8.31
N ASP A 534 -43.03 -2.48 8.98
CA ASP A 534 -44.28 -3.01 8.47
C ASP A 534 -45.15 -1.89 7.88
N ALA A 535 -45.58 -2.02 6.63
CA ALA A 535 -46.34 -0.98 5.92
C ALA A 535 -47.72 -0.65 6.51
N HIS A 536 -48.29 -1.58 7.30
CA HIS A 536 -49.59 -1.42 7.92
C HIS A 536 -49.49 -1.68 9.41
N LYS A 537 -50.09 -0.79 10.21
CA LYS A 537 -50.17 -0.96 11.65
C LYS A 537 -51.16 -2.07 11.99
N ILE A 538 -50.73 -3.03 12.81
CA ILE A 538 -51.63 -4.01 13.42
C ILE A 538 -52.29 -3.34 14.64
N ILE A 539 -53.62 -3.42 14.73
CA ILE A 539 -54.37 -2.91 15.88
C ILE A 539 -54.21 -3.90 17.04
N LYS A 540 -53.09 -3.78 17.76
CA LYS A 540 -52.77 -4.52 18.98
C LYS A 540 -51.96 -3.60 19.89
N GLU A 541 -52.17 -3.70 21.20
CA GLU A 541 -51.34 -3.00 22.18
C GLU A 541 -49.86 -3.39 22.00
N GLU A 542 -48.95 -2.42 22.17
CA GLU A 542 -47.49 -2.57 22.07
C GLU A 542 -46.92 -2.96 20.69
N TYR A 543 -47.73 -2.97 19.62
CA TYR A 543 -47.22 -3.24 18.27
C TYR A 543 -46.31 -2.11 17.77
N GLN A 544 -45.01 -2.40 17.67
CA GLN A 544 -44.05 -1.53 17.00
C GLN A 544 -44.19 -1.68 15.49
N ILE A 545 -44.27 -0.58 14.76
CA ILE A 545 -44.33 -0.62 13.29
C ILE A 545 -42.95 -0.92 12.69
N SER A 546 -41.90 -0.40 13.31
CA SER A 546 -40.50 -0.58 12.95
C SER A 546 -39.65 -0.94 14.15
N GLU A 547 -38.61 -1.74 13.91
CA GLU A 547 -37.60 -2.10 14.90
C GLU A 547 -36.25 -2.27 14.19
N PRO A 548 -35.11 -1.99 14.84
CA PRO A 548 -33.82 -2.02 14.19
C PRO A 548 -33.40 -3.45 13.78
N ILE A 549 -32.55 -3.53 12.74
CA ILE A 549 -31.90 -4.77 12.33
C ILE A 549 -30.39 -4.54 12.37
N HIS A 550 -29.67 -5.44 13.01
CA HIS A 550 -28.20 -5.40 13.07
C HIS A 550 -27.65 -6.67 12.42
N ILE A 551 -26.85 -6.52 11.38
CA ILE A 551 -26.15 -7.61 10.70
C ILE A 551 -24.67 -7.43 10.96
N GLY A 552 -24.05 -8.42 11.62
CA GLY A 552 -22.63 -8.41 11.99
C GLY A 552 -21.68 -8.43 10.79
N GLU A 553 -20.38 -8.51 11.07
CA GLU A 553 -19.34 -8.61 10.05
C GLU A 553 -19.27 -10.04 9.46
N HIS A 554 -18.90 -10.14 8.19
CA HIS A 554 -18.71 -11.41 7.48
C HIS A 554 -19.94 -12.34 7.57
N VAL A 555 -21.14 -11.79 7.36
CA VAL A 555 -22.40 -12.58 7.30
C VAL A 555 -22.73 -12.97 5.86
N TRP A 556 -23.10 -14.23 5.65
CA TRP A 556 -23.62 -14.73 4.38
C TRP A 556 -25.14 -14.92 4.45
N ILE A 557 -25.88 -14.19 3.62
CA ILE A 557 -27.33 -14.34 3.48
C ILE A 557 -27.65 -15.04 2.16
N GLY A 558 -28.11 -16.28 2.25
CA GLY A 558 -28.47 -17.12 1.13
C GLY A 558 -29.64 -16.57 0.31
N GLN A 559 -29.72 -17.00 -0.95
CA GLN A 559 -30.74 -16.55 -1.89
C GLN A 559 -32.17 -16.70 -1.33
N GLY A 560 -33.00 -15.68 -1.52
CA GLY A 560 -34.42 -15.70 -1.14
C GLY A 560 -34.70 -15.66 0.36
N ALA A 561 -33.67 -15.48 1.21
CA ALA A 561 -33.88 -15.33 2.64
C ALA A 561 -34.57 -13.99 2.96
N THR A 562 -35.37 -13.98 4.04
CA THR A 562 -36.05 -12.78 4.55
C THR A 562 -35.62 -12.50 5.99
N ILE A 563 -35.15 -11.29 6.26
CA ILE A 563 -34.79 -10.80 7.60
C ILE A 563 -35.87 -9.82 8.05
N LEU A 564 -36.54 -10.14 9.17
CA LEU A 564 -37.56 -9.28 9.76
C LEU A 564 -36.97 -8.32 10.80
N LYS A 565 -37.73 -7.27 11.09
CA LYS A 565 -37.41 -6.24 12.09
C LYS A 565 -37.13 -6.84 13.47
N GLY A 566 -36.27 -6.16 14.25
CA GLY A 566 -35.92 -6.56 15.61
C GLY A 566 -34.85 -7.65 15.71
N VAL A 567 -34.26 -8.05 14.59
CA VAL A 567 -33.27 -9.15 14.54
C VAL A 567 -31.83 -8.63 14.58
N THR A 568 -31.02 -9.28 15.42
CA THR A 568 -29.56 -9.18 15.43
C THR A 568 -28.93 -10.48 14.90
N ILE A 569 -28.11 -10.38 13.86
CA ILE A 569 -27.33 -11.48 13.28
C ILE A 569 -25.87 -11.31 13.68
N GLY A 570 -25.32 -12.27 14.41
CA GLY A 570 -23.92 -12.25 14.84
C GLY A 570 -22.93 -12.44 13.70
N ASN A 571 -21.67 -12.07 13.94
CA ASN A 571 -20.58 -12.16 12.97
C ASN A 571 -20.40 -13.59 12.44
N GLY A 572 -20.03 -13.74 11.16
CA GLY A 572 -19.75 -15.05 10.58
C GLY A 572 -20.97 -15.95 10.37
N ALA A 573 -22.19 -15.49 10.71
CA ALA A 573 -23.39 -16.30 10.58
C ALA A 573 -23.78 -16.54 9.11
N ILE A 574 -24.46 -17.66 8.87
CA ILE A 574 -24.97 -18.05 7.55
C ILE A 574 -26.48 -18.22 7.63
N ILE A 575 -27.21 -17.44 6.83
CA ILE A 575 -28.65 -17.59 6.65
C ILE A 575 -28.88 -18.46 5.43
N ALA A 576 -29.42 -19.65 5.61
CA ALA A 576 -29.66 -20.56 4.50
C ALA A 576 -30.67 -19.98 3.49
N ALA A 577 -30.59 -20.45 2.25
CA ALA A 577 -31.49 -20.03 1.19
C ALA A 577 -32.97 -20.24 1.58
N GLY A 578 -33.81 -19.26 1.29
CA GLY A 578 -35.25 -19.28 1.58
C GLY A 578 -35.65 -19.21 3.06
N ALA A 579 -34.71 -18.99 3.99
CA ALA A 579 -35.03 -18.90 5.41
C ALA A 579 -35.77 -17.59 5.77
N ILE A 580 -36.68 -17.64 6.74
CA ILE A 580 -37.33 -16.44 7.31
C ILE A 580 -36.84 -16.24 8.74
N VAL A 581 -35.95 -15.27 8.93
CA VAL A 581 -35.32 -14.96 10.21
C VAL A 581 -36.22 -14.00 10.99
N THR A 582 -36.76 -14.50 12.10
CA THR A 582 -37.70 -13.78 12.97
C THR A 582 -37.16 -13.56 14.39
N ARG A 583 -35.93 -14.03 14.67
CA ARG A 583 -35.24 -13.97 15.96
C ARG A 583 -33.75 -13.84 15.73
N ASP A 584 -33.03 -13.41 16.76
CA ASP A 584 -31.58 -13.26 16.73
C ASP A 584 -30.87 -14.55 16.34
N VAL A 585 -29.77 -14.37 15.60
CA VAL A 585 -28.91 -15.43 15.11
C VAL A 585 -27.54 -15.30 15.79
N PRO A 586 -27.06 -16.31 16.54
CA PRO A 586 -25.73 -16.28 17.12
C PRO A 586 -24.64 -16.14 16.06
N ALA A 587 -23.50 -15.59 16.46
CA ALA A 587 -22.30 -15.58 15.63
C ALA A 587 -21.89 -17.02 15.25
N HIS A 588 -21.34 -17.19 14.04
CA HIS A 588 -20.87 -18.49 13.53
C HIS A 588 -21.92 -19.60 13.57
N ALA A 589 -23.21 -19.26 13.39
CA ALA A 589 -24.30 -20.21 13.29
C ALA A 589 -24.89 -20.26 11.88
N ILE A 590 -25.35 -21.44 11.47
CA ILE A 590 -26.21 -21.61 10.30
C ILE A 590 -27.66 -21.66 10.78
N VAL A 591 -28.53 -20.82 10.22
CA VAL A 591 -29.97 -20.93 10.43
C VAL A 591 -30.70 -21.24 9.13
N ALA A 592 -31.73 -22.08 9.20
CA ALA A 592 -32.55 -22.44 8.05
C ALA A 592 -34.03 -22.65 8.43
N GLY A 593 -34.93 -22.55 7.45
CA GLY A 593 -36.34 -22.83 7.60
C GLY A 593 -37.23 -21.61 7.82
N ILE A 594 -38.54 -21.87 8.00
CA ILE A 594 -39.58 -20.87 8.20
C ILE A 594 -40.43 -21.27 9.42
N PRO A 595 -40.27 -20.61 10.58
CA PRO A 595 -39.21 -19.64 10.90
C PRO A 595 -37.83 -20.30 10.95
N ALA A 596 -36.78 -19.51 10.74
CA ALA A 596 -35.41 -20.00 10.75
C ALA A 596 -35.02 -20.52 12.14
N LYS A 597 -34.38 -21.69 12.17
CA LYS A 597 -33.84 -22.32 13.38
C LYS A 597 -32.38 -22.63 13.16
N ILE A 598 -31.60 -22.64 14.24
CA ILE A 598 -30.20 -23.04 14.22
C ILE A 598 -30.13 -24.49 13.74
N VAL A 599 -29.37 -24.71 12.67
CA VAL A 599 -29.06 -26.02 12.10
C VAL A 599 -27.68 -26.47 12.56
N GLU A 600 -26.72 -25.54 12.58
CA GLU A 600 -25.34 -25.82 12.95
C GLU A 600 -24.69 -24.60 13.61
N THR A 601 -23.66 -24.83 14.41
CA THR A 601 -22.88 -23.79 15.10
C THR A 601 -21.39 -24.03 14.92
N ASN A 602 -20.57 -23.01 15.20
CA ASN A 602 -19.11 -23.01 15.00
C ASN A 602 -18.71 -23.18 13.53
N VAL A 603 -19.46 -22.55 12.62
CA VAL A 603 -19.17 -22.57 11.19
C VAL A 603 -18.36 -21.35 10.75
N ASN A 604 -17.60 -21.53 9.68
CA ASN A 604 -16.94 -20.44 8.95
C ASN A 604 -17.24 -20.61 7.46
N TRP A 605 -17.29 -19.50 6.73
CA TRP A 605 -17.44 -19.48 5.29
C TRP A 605 -16.38 -18.56 4.66
N GLU A 606 -15.92 -18.93 3.47
CA GLU A 606 -14.88 -18.22 2.70
C GLU A 606 -15.50 -17.37 1.58
#